data_AF-A0A172ZGJ1-F1
#
_entry.id   AF-A0A172ZGJ1-F1
#
_cell.length_a   1.000
_cell.length_b   1.000
_cell.length_c   1.000
_cell.angle_alpha   90.00
_cell.angle_beta   90.00
_cell.angle_gamma   90.00
#
_symmetry.space_group_name_H-M   'P 1'
#
loop_
_entity.id
_entity.type
_entity.pdbx_description
1 polymer ?
#
loop_
_entity_poly.entity_id
_entity_poly.type
_entity_poly.pdbx_seq_one_letter_code
_entity_poly.pdbx_strand_id
1 'polypeptide(L)'
;MNDGHNKQTRELNYQIVALHMMQWNPMNLREWCLPDEYSIEIEHIIKVLPHVESSDELGEQLYWIMQKYFGVYAGCTVQECVKVAVGIYTDIQKQQKSPQPIAAFQFYDNQFIFGTYTNRLYKK
;
A
#
# COMPACT_ATOMS: atom_id res chain seq x y z
N MET A 1 -7.77 2.94 -27.48
CA MET A 1 -6.44 2.62 -26.91
C MET A 1 -6.12 3.66 -25.84
N ASN A 2 -6.51 3.41 -24.59
CA ASN A 2 -6.30 4.31 -23.45
C ASN A 2 -5.83 3.54 -22.18
N ASP A 3 -5.54 2.24 -22.33
CA ASP A 3 -5.32 1.32 -21.20
C ASP A 3 -3.92 1.41 -20.58
N GLY A 4 -2.93 1.88 -21.34
CA GLY A 4 -1.53 1.95 -20.88
C GLY A 4 -1.31 2.97 -19.75
N HIS A 5 -1.88 4.16 -19.91
CA HIS A 5 -1.79 5.23 -18.89
C HIS A 5 -2.55 4.83 -17.62
N ASN A 6 -3.74 4.25 -17.77
CA ASN A 6 -4.57 3.83 -16.64
C ASN A 6 -3.92 2.69 -15.84
N LYS A 7 -3.25 1.76 -16.53
CA LYS A 7 -2.47 0.69 -15.90
C LYS A 7 -1.27 1.22 -15.12
N GLN A 8 -0.52 2.17 -15.68
CA GLN A 8 0.64 2.77 -15.03
C GLN A 8 0.24 3.60 -13.79
N THR A 9 -0.85 4.38 -13.87
CA THR A 9 -1.38 5.12 -12.72
C THR A 9 -1.86 4.17 -11.62
N ARG A 10 -2.55 3.08 -11.97
CA ARG A 10 -2.99 2.07 -11.00
C ARG A 10 -1.79 1.41 -10.30
N GLU A 11 -0.75 1.04 -11.05
CA GLU A 11 0.44 0.40 -10.51
C GLU A 11 1.20 1.33 -9.55
N LEU A 12 1.35 2.60 -9.90
CA LEU A 12 1.97 3.61 -9.04
C LEU A 12 1.14 3.85 -7.76
N ASN A 13 -0.18 3.98 -7.87
CA ASN A 13 -1.05 4.10 -6.71
C ASN A 13 -0.94 2.87 -5.82
N TYR A 14 -0.88 1.66 -6.40
CA TYR A 14 -0.69 0.42 -5.65
C TYR A 14 0.60 0.45 -4.84
N GLN A 15 1.72 0.87 -5.45
CA GLN A 15 3.01 0.95 -4.77
C GLN A 15 3.01 1.95 -3.61
N ILE A 16 2.38 3.11 -3.79
CA ILE A 16 2.21 4.11 -2.73
C ILE A 16 1.41 3.50 -1.57
N VAL A 17 0.23 2.96 -1.86
CA VAL A 17 -0.63 2.37 -0.82
C VAL A 17 0.10 1.23 -0.10
N ALA A 18 0.77 0.35 -0.85
CA ALA A 18 1.54 -0.75 -0.29
C ALA A 18 2.63 -0.24 0.66
N LEU A 19 3.39 0.78 0.28
CA LEU A 19 4.44 1.35 1.12
C LEU A 19 3.88 1.86 2.46
N HIS A 20 2.80 2.64 2.40
CA HIS A 20 2.17 3.17 3.61
C HIS A 20 1.58 2.07 4.49
N MET A 21 0.96 1.04 3.90
CA MET A 21 0.43 -0.12 4.63
C MET A 21 1.53 -0.96 5.28
N MET A 22 2.65 -1.20 4.58
CA MET A 22 3.79 -1.94 5.12
C MET A 22 4.51 -1.17 6.22
N GLN A 23 4.60 0.15 6.11
CA GLN A 23 5.19 1.00 7.14
C GLN A 23 4.32 1.09 8.38
N TRP A 24 3.00 1.19 8.19
CA TRP A 24 2.05 1.23 9.30
C TRP A 24 1.95 -0.11 10.02
N ASN A 25 1.88 -1.22 9.26
CA ASN A 25 1.89 -2.59 9.76
C ASN A 25 0.97 -2.85 10.98
N PRO A 26 -0.32 -2.48 10.93
CA PRO A 26 -1.21 -2.51 12.11
C PRO A 26 -1.37 -3.90 12.74
N MET A 27 -1.16 -4.97 11.96
CA MET A 27 -1.32 -6.35 12.38
C MET A 27 0.02 -7.06 12.67
N ASN A 28 1.15 -6.34 12.64
CA ASN A 28 2.50 -6.90 12.75
C ASN A 28 2.81 -8.04 11.75
N LEU A 29 2.08 -8.15 10.63
CA LEU A 29 2.25 -9.22 9.65
C LEU A 29 3.67 -9.25 9.05
N ARG A 30 4.37 -8.10 8.99
CA ARG A 30 5.76 -8.05 8.52
C ARG A 30 6.73 -8.94 9.32
N GLU A 31 6.44 -9.19 10.59
CA GLU A 31 7.33 -9.98 11.46
C GLU A 31 7.11 -11.49 11.31
N TRP A 32 5.93 -11.90 10.86
CA TRP A 32 5.47 -13.30 10.93
C TRP A 32 5.16 -13.91 9.57
N CYS A 33 5.00 -13.08 8.55
CA CYS A 33 4.37 -13.47 7.29
C CYS A 33 5.13 -12.93 6.06
N LEU A 34 4.70 -13.34 4.86
CA LEU A 34 5.37 -13.01 3.60
C LEU A 34 5.16 -11.52 3.21
N PRO A 35 5.92 -10.99 2.24
CA PRO A 35 5.85 -9.56 1.87
C PRO A 35 4.54 -9.08 1.24
N ASP A 36 3.62 -9.98 0.91
CA ASP A 36 2.40 -9.74 0.13
C ASP A 36 1.10 -9.82 0.93
N GLU A 37 1.19 -9.82 2.26
CA GLU A 37 0.06 -10.17 3.14
C GLU A 37 -1.05 -9.14 3.19
N TYR A 38 -0.76 -7.87 2.92
CA TYR A 38 -1.81 -6.85 2.80
C TYR A 38 -2.34 -6.70 1.35
N SER A 39 -1.95 -7.58 0.41
CA SER A 39 -2.28 -7.41 -1.01
C SER A 39 -3.78 -7.31 -1.27
N ILE A 40 -4.60 -8.03 -0.52
CA ILE A 40 -6.07 -8.01 -0.67
C ILE A 40 -6.64 -6.67 -0.19
N GLU A 41 -6.16 -6.16 0.93
CA GLU A 41 -6.56 -4.88 1.50
C GLU A 41 -6.11 -3.73 0.61
N ILE A 42 -4.86 -3.77 0.13
CA ILE A 42 -4.31 -2.80 -0.82
C ILE A 42 -5.15 -2.79 -2.10
N GLU A 43 -5.50 -3.94 -2.66
CA GLU A 43 -6.38 -4.02 -3.83
C GLU A 43 -7.77 -3.40 -3.57
N HIS A 44 -8.30 -3.55 -2.35
CA HIS A 44 -9.55 -2.90 -1.97
C HIS A 44 -9.39 -1.38 -1.86
N ILE A 45 -8.31 -0.90 -1.23
CA ILE A 45 -7.99 0.53 -1.13
C ILE A 45 -7.87 1.14 -2.53
N ILE A 46 -7.19 0.47 -3.46
CA ILE A 46 -7.05 0.93 -4.85
C ILE A 46 -8.38 1.04 -5.58
N LYS A 47 -9.35 0.18 -5.27
CA LYS A 47 -10.70 0.26 -5.85
C LYS A 47 -11.52 1.42 -5.29
N VAL A 48 -11.36 1.79 -4.02
CA VAL A 48 -12.09 2.92 -3.42
C VAL A 48 -11.44 4.26 -3.71
N LEU A 49 -10.13 4.29 -3.97
CA LEU A 49 -9.34 5.51 -4.18
C LEU A 49 -9.91 6.48 -5.24
N PRO A 50 -10.49 6.04 -6.37
CA PRO A 50 -11.08 6.96 -7.35
C PRO A 50 -12.42 7.58 -6.91
N HIS A 51 -13.00 7.09 -5.81
CA HIS A 51 -14.32 7.47 -5.31
C HIS A 51 -14.27 8.33 -4.05
N VAL A 52 -13.08 8.56 -3.50
CA VAL A 52 -12.87 9.42 -2.33
C VAL A 52 -12.40 10.80 -2.76
N GLU A 53 -12.88 11.84 -2.09
CA GLU A 53 -12.55 13.24 -2.41
C GLU A 53 -11.52 13.84 -1.46
N SER A 54 -11.30 13.21 -0.30
CA SER A 54 -10.41 13.70 0.74
C SER A 54 -9.62 12.59 1.44
N SER A 55 -8.53 12.98 2.12
CA SER A 55 -7.77 12.08 2.98
C SER A 55 -8.58 11.57 4.18
N ASP A 56 -9.52 12.38 4.68
CA ASP A 56 -10.36 12.01 5.82
C ASP A 56 -11.34 10.91 5.42
N GLU A 57 -11.99 11.06 4.25
CA GLU A 57 -12.85 10.04 3.66
C GLU A 57 -12.07 8.75 3.36
N LEU A 58 -10.86 8.87 2.80
CA LEU A 58 -9.99 7.71 2.61
C LEU A 58 -9.64 7.04 3.95
N GLY A 59 -9.43 7.80 5.01
CA GLY A 59 -9.17 7.30 6.36
C GLY A 59 -10.33 6.50 6.94
N GLU A 60 -11.56 6.97 6.73
CA GLU A 60 -12.77 6.22 7.11
C GLU A 60 -12.91 4.94 6.29
N GLN A 61 -12.71 5.00 4.97
CA GLN A 61 -12.71 3.80 4.13
C GLN A 61 -11.64 2.80 4.57
N LEU A 62 -10.43 3.28 4.86
CA LEU A 62 -9.33 2.45 5.35
C LEU A 62 -9.70 1.74 6.66
N TYR A 63 -10.31 2.46 7.60
CA TYR A 63 -10.81 1.86 8.84
C TYR A 63 -11.79 0.72 8.55
N TRP A 64 -12.80 0.94 7.71
CA TRP A 64 -13.78 -0.09 7.38
C TRP A 64 -13.19 -1.27 6.61
N ILE A 65 -12.21 -1.03 5.75
CA ILE A 65 -11.46 -2.09 5.06
C ILE A 65 -10.73 -2.95 6.10
N MET A 66 -10.02 -2.33 7.03
CA MET A 66 -9.32 -3.07 8.10
C MET A 66 -10.28 -3.86 8.99
N GLN A 67 -11.41 -3.26 9.37
CA GLN A 67 -12.46 -3.96 10.12
C GLN A 67 -13.08 -5.11 9.31
N LYS A 68 -13.22 -4.98 7.99
CA LYS A 68 -13.77 -6.04 7.13
C LYS A 68 -12.86 -7.28 7.07
N TYR A 69 -11.55 -7.07 6.96
CA TYR A 69 -10.60 -8.17 6.77
C TYR A 69 -10.07 -8.75 8.09
N PHE A 70 -9.86 -7.91 9.11
CA PHE A 70 -9.27 -8.33 10.39
C PHE A 70 -10.22 -8.21 11.57
N GLY A 71 -11.37 -7.55 11.41
CA GLY A 71 -12.37 -7.39 12.47
C GLY A 71 -11.78 -6.80 13.75
N VAL A 72 -12.15 -7.39 14.88
CA VAL A 72 -11.66 -6.99 16.21
C VAL A 72 -10.14 -7.07 16.35
N TYR A 73 -9.46 -7.83 15.50
CA TYR A 73 -8.01 -7.98 15.55
C TYR A 73 -7.27 -6.83 14.88
N ALA A 74 -7.95 -6.02 14.05
CA ALA A 74 -7.35 -4.90 13.30
C ALA A 74 -6.57 -3.92 14.18
N GLY A 75 -6.92 -3.80 15.46
CA GLY A 75 -6.21 -3.00 16.46
C GLY A 75 -6.16 -1.49 16.21
N CYS A 76 -6.72 -1.01 15.10
CA CYS A 76 -6.61 0.38 14.65
C CYS A 76 -7.87 1.20 14.94
N THR A 77 -7.65 2.48 15.20
CA THR A 77 -8.68 3.50 15.34
C THR A 77 -8.89 4.25 14.02
N VAL A 78 -10.04 4.91 13.87
CA VAL A 78 -10.31 5.78 12.72
C VAL A 78 -9.23 6.87 12.60
N GLN A 79 -8.80 7.45 13.72
CA GLN A 79 -7.79 8.50 13.76
C GLN A 79 -6.42 8.01 13.25
N GLU A 80 -6.03 6.77 13.56
CA GLU A 80 -4.81 6.17 13.01
C GLU A 80 -4.93 5.93 11.51
N CYS A 81 -6.09 5.44 11.06
CA CYS A 81 -6.35 5.24 9.64
C CYS A 81 -6.29 6.57 8.85
N VAL A 82 -6.85 7.65 9.40
CA VAL A 82 -6.76 8.99 8.80
C VAL A 82 -5.32 9.46 8.68
N LYS A 83 -4.46 9.24 9.68
CA LYS A 83 -3.04 9.61 9.61
C LYS A 83 -2.32 8.92 8.44
N VAL A 84 -2.60 7.62 8.25
CA VAL A 84 -2.03 6.84 7.13
C VAL A 84 -2.59 7.33 5.79
N ALA A 85 -3.90 7.56 5.72
CA ALA A 85 -4.57 8.06 4.53
C ALA A 85 -4.04 9.43 4.08
N VAL A 86 -3.71 10.33 5.02
CA VAL A 86 -3.06 11.63 4.70
C VAL A 86 -1.73 11.42 3.98
N GLY A 87 -0.91 10.46 4.42
CA GLY A 87 0.36 10.11 3.77
C GLY A 87 0.15 9.61 2.34
N ILE A 88 -0.77 8.65 2.18
CA ILE A 88 -1.14 8.08 0.87
C ILE A 88 -1.61 9.19 -0.09
N TYR A 89 -2.57 10.01 0.35
CA TYR A 89 -3.17 11.05 -0.48
C TYR A 89 -2.14 12.11 -0.90
N THR A 90 -1.29 12.52 0.04
CA THR A 90 -0.22 13.49 -0.20
C THR A 90 0.75 12.99 -1.28
N ASP A 91 1.18 11.73 -1.20
CA ASP A 91 2.16 11.19 -2.15
C ASP A 91 1.55 10.90 -3.52
N ILE A 92 0.28 10.48 -3.59
CA ILE A 92 -0.46 10.40 -4.87
C ILE A 92 -0.54 11.76 -5.54
N GLN A 93 -0.92 12.81 -4.81
CA GLN A 93 -1.01 14.16 -5.36
C GLN A 93 0.35 14.70 -5.82
N LYS A 94 1.43 14.41 -5.09
CA LYS A 94 2.80 14.77 -5.52
C LYS A 94 3.16 14.10 -6.84
N GLN A 95 2.86 12.81 -7.00
CA GLN A 95 3.17 12.08 -8.24
C GLN A 95 2.33 12.55 -9.43
N GLN A 96 1.09 12.98 -9.20
CA GLN A 96 0.27 13.61 -10.24
C GLN A 96 0.84 14.96 -10.71
N LYS A 97 1.40 15.74 -9.78
CA LYS A 97 1.99 17.08 -10.09
C LYS A 97 3.41 16.99 -10.66
N SER A 98 4.19 16.01 -10.24
CA SER A 98 5.58 15.81 -10.64
C SER A 98 5.88 14.31 -10.70
N PRO A 99 5.64 13.66 -11.86
CA PRO A 99 5.91 12.24 -12.01
C PRO A 99 7.39 11.95 -11.79
N GLN A 100 7.71 11.23 -10.71
CA GLN A 100 9.06 10.75 -10.45
C GLN A 100 9.19 9.31 -10.97
N PRO A 101 10.38 8.89 -11.44
CA PRO A 101 10.59 7.49 -11.77
C PRO A 101 10.29 6.62 -10.55
N ILE A 102 9.66 5.46 -10.75
CA ILE A 102 9.32 4.48 -9.70
C ILE A 102 10.54 4.12 -8.83
N ALA A 103 11.75 4.18 -9.40
CA ALA A 103 13.00 4.01 -8.67
C ALA A 103 13.24 5.03 -7.54
N ALA A 104 12.56 6.18 -7.52
CA ALA A 104 12.63 7.15 -6.43
C ALA A 104 11.80 6.72 -5.20
N PHE A 105 10.90 5.75 -5.34
CA PHE A 105 10.24 5.06 -4.22
C PHE A 105 11.08 3.88 -3.70
N GLN A 106 12.32 3.72 -4.16
CA GLN A 106 13.24 2.73 -3.61
C GLN A 106 13.43 2.99 -2.11
N PHE A 107 12.70 2.18 -1.35
CA PHE A 107 12.94 1.71 0.01
C PHE A 107 14.06 2.50 0.73
N TYR A 108 13.67 3.42 1.60
CA TYR A 108 14.48 3.71 2.77
C TYR A 108 14.46 2.46 3.67
N ASP A 109 15.28 1.48 3.30
CA ASP A 109 15.81 0.41 4.15
C ASP A 109 17.00 -0.19 3.38
N ASN A 110 18.06 0.62 3.24
CA ASN A 110 19.38 0.14 2.79
C ASN A 110 20.11 -0.63 3.90
N GLN A 111 19.40 -1.12 4.90
CA GLN A 111 19.88 -1.99 5.97
C GLN A 111 18.72 -2.88 6.37
N PHE A 112 18.65 -4.10 5.85
CA PHE A 112 18.25 -5.34 6.54
C PHE A 112 17.91 -6.41 5.49
N ILE A 113 18.98 -7.07 5.03
CA ILE A 113 19.03 -8.45 4.52
C ILE A 113 18.17 -8.73 3.28
N PHE A 114 18.72 -8.39 2.10
CA PHE A 114 18.52 -9.21 0.91
C PHE A 114 19.07 -10.61 1.19
N GLY A 115 18.19 -11.52 1.63
CA GLY A 115 18.40 -12.94 1.42
C GLY A 115 18.47 -13.15 -0.09
N THR A 116 19.66 -13.50 -0.58
CA THR A 116 19.89 -13.82 -1.98
C THR A 116 18.94 -14.94 -2.40
N TYR A 117 18.00 -14.63 -3.30
CA TYR A 117 17.21 -15.63 -4.00
C TYR A 117 18.17 -16.46 -4.86
N THR A 118 18.69 -17.56 -4.29
CA THR A 118 19.34 -18.59 -5.08
C THR A 118 18.26 -19.35 -5.83
N ASN A 119 18.42 -19.37 -7.16
CA ASN A 119 17.70 -20.21 -8.10
C ASN A 119 17.50 -21.62 -7.55
N ARG A 120 16.28 -21.96 -7.10
CA ARG A 120 15.86 -23.36 -7.03
C ARG A 120 15.41 -23.78 -8.42
N LEU A 121 16.38 -24.23 -9.20
CA LEU A 121 16.17 -25.13 -10.32
C LEU A 121 15.44 -26.38 -9.80
N TYR A 122 14.14 -26.50 -10.09
CA TYR A 122 13.45 -27.77 -9.98
C TYR A 122 14.02 -28.72 -11.04
N LYS A 123 14.80 -29.72 -10.60
CA LYS A 123 15.02 -30.94 -11.39
C LYS A 123 13.88 -31.91 -11.08
N LYS A 124 13.23 -32.37 -12.15
CA LYS A 124 12.32 -33.52 -12.16
C LYS A 124 13.04 -34.80 -11.74
#